data_AF-A0A932UFE4-F1
#
_entry.id   AF-A0A932UFE4-F1
#
_cell.length_a   1.000
_cell.length_b   1.000
_cell.length_c   1.000
_cell.angle_alpha   90.00
_cell.angle_beta   90.00
_cell.angle_gamma   90.00
#
_symmetry.space_group_name_H-M   'P 1'
#
loop_
_entity.id
_entity.type
_entity.pdbx_description
1 polymer ?
#
loop_
_entity_poly.entity_id
_entity_poly.type
_entity_poly.pdbx_seq_one_letter_code
_entity_poly.pdbx_strand_id
1 'polypeptide(L)'
;MIAAEPRVTELERTLGELAPALTGLRELVAAQRAAIAEGDLQRLLANAEAQESAGLKIGRLERRRQSLQSELELALSVTGVRAIGAAGYDDAASRRRFEVLVVAVREEVTALQQEHAQTAALLTGAAEQAFRARSFLARLTGSEPAYPRPTPQPRVGEGVRERGRASRVSAGQAKERESWTDGGRAAGDGGEVAKRLGAD
;
A
#
# COMPACT_ATOMS: atom_id res chain seq x y z
N MET A 1 36.52 7.40 12.83
CA MET A 1 35.70 6.60 11.89
C MET A 1 34.84 5.66 12.71
N ILE A 2 33.53 5.86 12.73
CA ILE A 2 32.61 4.90 13.34
C ILE A 2 32.69 3.65 12.47
N ALA A 3 32.98 2.49 13.07
CA ALA A 3 33.03 1.22 12.34
C ALA A 3 31.65 0.97 11.71
N ALA A 4 31.53 1.18 10.40
CA ALA A 4 30.28 0.97 9.66
C ALA A 4 29.95 -0.52 9.54
N GLU A 5 30.98 -1.36 9.49
CA GLU A 5 30.92 -2.82 9.35
C GLU A 5 29.97 -3.54 10.33
N PRO A 6 30.00 -3.31 11.67
CA PRO A 6 29.05 -3.93 12.59
C PRO A 6 27.59 -3.52 12.31
N ARG A 7 27.36 -2.30 11.85
CA ARG A 7 26.01 -1.79 11.53
C ARG A 7 25.50 -2.35 10.20
N VAL A 8 26.37 -2.50 9.21
CA VAL A 8 26.04 -3.15 7.93
C VAL A 8 25.66 -4.61 8.17
N THR A 9 26.42 -5.32 9.02
CA THR A 9 26.12 -6.70 9.43
C THR A 9 24.77 -6.78 10.16
N GLU A 10 24.45 -5.80 11.01
CA GLU A 10 23.15 -5.77 11.68
C GLU A 10 21.99 -5.50 10.72
N LEU A 11 22.21 -4.66 9.70
CA LEU A 11 21.24 -4.45 8.62
C LEU A 11 21.03 -5.75 7.81
N GLU A 12 22.11 -6.47 7.48
CA GLU A 12 22.05 -7.78 6.82
C GLU A 12 21.19 -8.76 7.63
N ARG A 13 21.45 -8.87 8.94
CA ARG A 13 20.66 -9.71 9.85
C ARG A 13 19.18 -9.30 9.85
N THR A 14 18.91 -8.00 9.94
CA THR A 14 17.52 -7.48 9.95
C THR A 14 16.79 -7.84 8.65
N LEU A 15 17.45 -7.72 7.49
CA LEU A 15 16.89 -8.14 6.21
C LEU A 15 16.67 -9.66 6.14
N GLY A 16 17.61 -10.44 6.67
CA GLY A 16 17.50 -11.90 6.79
C GLY A 16 16.36 -12.38 7.69
N GLU A 17 15.97 -11.59 8.70
CA GLU A 17 14.79 -11.86 9.54
C GLU A 17 13.48 -11.35 8.90
N LEU A 18 13.56 -10.28 8.09
CA LEU A 18 12.39 -9.65 7.47
C LEU A 18 11.80 -10.52 6.34
N ALA A 19 12.64 -11.09 5.48
CA ALA A 19 12.18 -11.96 4.40
C ALA A 19 11.30 -13.13 4.88
N PRO A 20 11.73 -14.00 5.82
CA PRO A 20 10.89 -15.09 6.31
C PRO A 20 9.66 -14.61 7.08
N ALA A 21 9.72 -13.44 7.74
CA ALA A 21 8.55 -12.86 8.39
C ALA A 21 7.48 -12.44 7.36
N LEU A 22 7.89 -11.83 6.24
CA LEU A 22 7.00 -11.49 5.13
C LEU A 22 6.41 -12.73 4.47
N THR A 23 7.21 -13.78 4.25
CA THR A 23 6.74 -15.07 3.74
C THR A 23 5.67 -15.67 4.66
N GLY A 24 5.91 -15.70 5.97
CA GLY A 24 4.92 -16.20 6.94
C GLY A 24 3.62 -15.38 6.92
N LEU A 25 3.70 -14.06 6.78
CA LEU A 25 2.49 -13.24 6.63
C LEU A 25 1.74 -13.56 5.32
N ARG A 26 2.46 -13.78 4.21
CA ARG A 26 1.86 -14.17 2.93
C ARG A 26 1.11 -15.50 3.04
N GLU A 27 1.69 -16.49 3.71
CA GLU A 27 1.04 -17.78 3.96
C GLU A 27 -0.24 -17.62 4.79
N LEU A 28 -0.22 -16.76 5.82
CA LEU A 28 -1.41 -16.44 6.62
C LEU A 28 -2.51 -15.76 5.81
N VAL A 29 -2.15 -14.89 4.85
CA VAL A 29 -3.12 -14.26 3.93
C VAL A 29 -3.73 -15.30 2.99
N ALA A 30 -2.91 -16.20 2.44
CA ALA A 30 -3.42 -17.30 1.62
C ALA A 30 -4.33 -18.24 2.42
N ALA A 31 -4.01 -18.53 3.68
CA ALA A 31 -4.84 -19.33 4.58
C ALA A 31 -6.16 -18.64 4.93
N GLN A 32 -6.16 -17.31 5.10
CA GLN A 32 -7.39 -16.53 5.29
C GLN A 32 -8.30 -16.64 4.06
N ARG A 33 -7.74 -16.53 2.85
CA ARG A 33 -8.50 -16.73 1.61
C ARG A 33 -9.16 -18.11 1.55
N ALA A 34 -8.44 -19.17 1.91
CA ALA A 34 -8.99 -20.52 1.96
C ALA A 34 -10.13 -20.63 2.98
N ALA A 35 -9.95 -20.09 4.19
CA ALA A 35 -10.98 -20.08 5.23
C ALA A 35 -12.25 -19.33 4.79
N ILE A 36 -12.11 -18.20 4.06
CA ILE A 36 -13.25 -17.47 3.49
C ILE A 36 -14.01 -18.34 2.49
N ALA A 37 -13.31 -19.04 1.59
CA ALA A 37 -13.92 -19.91 0.59
C ALA A 37 -14.65 -21.11 1.21
N GLU A 38 -14.12 -21.63 2.33
CA GLU A 38 -14.69 -22.75 3.09
C GLU A 38 -15.84 -22.30 4.03
N GLY A 39 -15.98 -20.99 4.29
CA GLY A 39 -16.93 -20.47 5.29
C GLY A 39 -16.54 -20.78 6.74
N ASP A 40 -15.26 -21.07 7.01
CA ASP A 40 -14.77 -21.42 8.34
C ASP A 40 -14.43 -20.16 9.14
N LEU A 41 -15.40 -19.70 9.95
CA LEU A 41 -15.26 -18.51 10.79
C LEU A 41 -14.19 -18.68 11.88
N GLN A 42 -14.05 -19.88 12.46
CA GLN A 42 -13.09 -20.11 13.55
C GLN A 42 -11.65 -19.99 13.03
N ARG A 43 -11.39 -20.62 11.87
CA ARG A 43 -10.10 -20.52 11.19
C ARG A 43 -9.81 -19.11 10.71
N LEU A 44 -10.83 -18.36 10.27
CA LEU A 44 -10.69 -16.96 9.89
C LEU A 44 -10.25 -16.08 11.07
N LEU A 45 -10.88 -16.24 12.25
CA LEU A 45 -10.52 -15.47 13.45
C LEU A 45 -9.11 -15.81 13.94
N ALA A 46 -8.76 -17.10 14.00
CA ALA A 46 -7.41 -17.52 14.38
C ALA A 46 -6.34 -16.98 13.42
N ASN A 47 -6.62 -16.96 12.12
CA ASN A 47 -5.72 -16.38 11.12
C ASN A 47 -5.57 -14.86 11.31
N ALA A 48 -6.64 -14.14 11.66
CA ALA A 48 -6.57 -12.70 11.90
C ALA A 48 -5.66 -12.33 13.08
N GLU A 49 -5.75 -13.07 14.20
CA GLU A 49 -4.86 -12.89 15.35
C GLU A 49 -3.39 -13.17 14.98
N ALA A 50 -3.15 -14.26 14.23
CA ALA A 50 -1.81 -14.59 13.74
C ALA A 50 -1.24 -13.52 12.80
N GLN A 51 -2.08 -12.95 11.91
CA GLN A 51 -1.71 -11.85 11.02
C GLN A 51 -1.35 -10.58 11.80
N GLU A 52 -2.10 -10.23 12.85
CA GLU A 52 -1.78 -9.07 13.69
C GLU A 52 -0.42 -9.23 14.37
N SER A 53 -0.17 -10.41 14.98
CA SER A 53 1.12 -10.73 15.60
C SER A 53 2.28 -10.67 14.59
N ALA A 54 2.09 -11.23 13.40
CA ALA A 54 3.06 -11.15 12.31
C ALA A 54 3.30 -9.70 11.85
N GLY A 55 2.24 -8.91 11.74
CA GLY A 55 2.30 -7.48 11.40
C GLY A 55 3.10 -6.67 12.42
N LEU A 56 2.91 -6.92 13.71
CA LEU A 56 3.70 -6.28 14.78
C LEU A 56 5.19 -6.66 14.70
N LYS A 57 5.50 -7.92 14.39
CA LYS A 57 6.88 -8.37 14.19
C LYS A 57 7.52 -7.68 12.98
N ILE A 58 6.85 -7.68 11.83
CA ILE A 58 7.32 -7.00 10.61
C ILE A 58 7.50 -5.50 10.87
N GLY A 59 6.54 -4.84 11.53
CA GLY A 59 6.63 -3.42 11.85
C GLY A 59 7.82 -3.08 12.76
N ARG A 60 8.21 -3.96 13.69
CA ARG A 60 9.44 -3.80 14.49
C ARG A 60 10.70 -3.94 13.66
N LEU A 61 10.77 -4.97 12.81
CA LEU A 61 11.92 -5.20 11.93
C LEU A 61 12.10 -4.05 10.93
N GLU A 62 11.01 -3.56 10.36
CA GLU A 62 11.04 -2.47 9.39
C GLU A 62 11.50 -1.15 10.03
N ARG A 63 11.03 -0.83 11.24
CA ARG A 63 11.55 0.32 12.00
C ARG A 63 13.05 0.18 12.29
N ARG A 64 13.51 -1.01 12.66
CA ARG A 64 14.95 -1.27 12.88
C ARG A 64 15.75 -1.08 11.59
N ARG A 65 15.26 -1.64 10.48
CA ARG A 65 15.84 -1.52 9.14
C ARG A 65 15.96 -0.04 8.71
N GLN A 66 14.90 0.74 8.90
CA GLN A 66 14.87 2.17 8.57
C GLN A 66 15.88 2.97 9.41
N SER A 67 15.96 2.72 10.72
CA SER A 67 16.96 3.36 11.59
C SER A 67 18.38 3.05 11.13
N LEU A 68 18.69 1.77 10.91
CA LEU A 68 20.02 1.34 10.46
C LEU A 68 20.37 1.90 9.08
N GLN A 69 19.42 1.92 8.15
CA GLN A 69 19.60 2.51 6.83
C GLN A 69 19.98 4.00 6.95
N SER A 70 19.17 4.80 7.65
CA SER A 70 19.43 6.25 7.78
C SER A 70 20.79 6.55 8.41
N GLU A 71 21.18 5.77 9.42
CA GLU A 71 22.48 5.91 10.07
C GLU A 71 23.64 5.54 9.13
N LEU A 72 23.49 4.48 8.32
CA LEU A 72 24.50 4.02 7.38
C LEU A 72 24.62 4.92 6.15
N GLU A 73 23.50 5.43 5.63
CA GLU A 73 23.47 6.41 4.54
C GLU A 73 24.24 7.67 4.92
N LEU A 74 24.04 8.18 6.14
CA LEU A 74 24.80 9.31 6.66
C LEU A 74 26.28 8.96 6.83
N ALA A 75 26.60 7.82 7.45
CA ALA A 75 27.97 7.44 7.75
C ALA A 75 28.81 7.16 6.50
N LEU A 76 28.19 6.61 5.44
CA LEU A 76 28.85 6.24 4.19
C LEU A 76 28.65 7.29 3.08
N SER A 77 27.86 8.33 3.30
CA SER A 77 27.50 9.35 2.30
C SER A 77 26.90 8.75 1.02
N VAL A 78 26.03 7.75 1.19
CA VAL A 78 25.33 7.06 0.09
C VAL A 78 23.82 7.12 0.31
N THR A 79 23.04 6.81 -0.73
CA THR A 79 21.58 6.73 -0.64
C THR A 79 21.08 5.39 -1.17
N GLY A 80 20.23 4.74 -0.39
CA GLY A 80 19.62 3.47 -0.71
C GLY A 80 20.39 2.27 -0.16
N VAL A 81 19.61 1.23 0.21
CA VAL A 81 20.12 0.00 0.82
C VAL A 81 21.16 -0.72 -0.07
N ARG A 82 20.97 -0.74 -1.40
CA ARG A 82 21.95 -1.34 -2.32
C ARG A 82 23.29 -0.60 -2.31
N ALA A 83 23.28 0.73 -2.25
CA ALA A 83 24.49 1.53 -2.19
C ALA A 83 25.23 1.34 -0.86
N ILE A 84 24.50 1.15 0.24
CA ILE A 84 25.07 0.76 1.54
C ILE A 84 25.81 -0.57 1.43
N GLY A 85 25.21 -1.59 0.80
CA GLY A 85 25.88 -2.87 0.58
C GLY A 85 27.16 -2.74 -0.27
N ALA A 86 27.12 -1.91 -1.31
CA ALA A 86 28.28 -1.68 -2.19
C ALA A 86 29.42 -0.92 -1.50
N ALA A 87 29.12 0.03 -0.61
CA ALA A 87 30.10 0.83 0.12
C ALA A 87 30.53 0.21 1.46
N GLY A 88 29.72 -0.69 2.02
CA GLY A 88 29.92 -1.26 3.35
C GLY A 88 30.69 -2.59 3.39
N TYR A 89 30.92 -3.23 2.24
CA TYR A 89 31.68 -4.48 2.13
C TYR A 89 32.76 -4.36 1.07
N ASP A 90 33.99 -4.71 1.45
CA ASP A 90 35.13 -4.71 0.53
C ASP A 90 35.13 -5.95 -0.39
N ASP A 91 34.65 -7.10 0.11
CA ASP A 91 34.65 -8.35 -0.64
C ASP A 91 33.37 -8.53 -1.49
N ALA A 92 33.52 -9.17 -2.65
CA ALA A 92 32.41 -9.36 -3.59
C ALA A 92 31.38 -10.40 -3.11
N ALA A 93 31.78 -11.36 -2.28
CA ALA A 93 30.90 -12.41 -1.81
C ALA A 93 29.87 -11.88 -0.81
N SER A 94 30.30 -11.04 0.14
CA SER A 94 29.42 -10.37 1.11
C SER A 94 28.48 -9.38 0.43
N ARG A 95 28.98 -8.59 -0.53
CA ARG A 95 28.13 -7.72 -1.37
C ARG A 95 27.01 -8.51 -2.05
N ARG A 96 27.34 -9.66 -2.64
CA ARG A 96 26.36 -10.52 -3.32
C ARG A 96 25.34 -11.11 -2.35
N ARG A 97 25.75 -11.60 -1.18
CA ARG A 97 24.82 -12.13 -0.16
C ARG A 97 23.84 -11.06 0.30
N PHE A 98 24.33 -9.85 0.57
CA PHE A 98 23.51 -8.72 0.94
C PHE A 98 22.52 -8.35 -0.17
N GLU A 99 22.97 -8.30 -1.42
CA GLU A 99 22.09 -8.01 -2.57
C GLU A 99 20.98 -9.05 -2.73
N VAL A 100 21.29 -10.34 -2.54
CA VAL A 100 20.30 -11.43 -2.57
C VAL A 100 19.21 -11.20 -1.51
N LEU A 101 19.58 -10.79 -0.29
CA LEU A 101 18.61 -10.49 0.76
C LEU A 101 17.70 -9.30 0.40
N VAL A 102 18.29 -8.23 -0.17
CA VAL A 102 17.51 -7.07 -0.62
C VAL A 102 16.52 -7.46 -1.72
N VAL A 103 16.93 -8.30 -2.66
CA VAL A 103 16.05 -8.82 -3.72
C VAL A 103 14.94 -9.68 -3.13
N ALA A 104 15.27 -10.63 -2.25
CA ALA A 104 14.30 -11.52 -1.61
C ALA A 104 13.23 -10.73 -0.84
N VAL A 105 13.61 -9.73 -0.04
CA VAL A 105 12.65 -8.87 0.67
C VAL A 105 11.72 -8.15 -0.32
N ARG A 106 12.25 -7.62 -1.42
CA ARG A 106 11.45 -6.92 -2.43
C ARG A 106 10.46 -7.85 -3.14
N GLU A 107 10.90 -9.05 -3.49
CA GLU A 107 10.05 -10.08 -4.10
C GLU A 107 8.91 -10.47 -3.16
N GLU A 108 9.21 -10.71 -1.88
CA GLU A 108 8.20 -11.07 -0.88
C GLU A 108 7.19 -9.94 -0.62
N VAL A 109 7.63 -8.67 -0.55
CA VAL A 109 6.71 -7.52 -0.47
C VAL A 109 5.79 -7.46 -1.69
N THR A 110 6.33 -7.67 -2.90
CA THR A 110 5.54 -7.63 -4.13
C THR A 110 4.50 -8.75 -4.16
N ALA A 111 4.91 -9.97 -3.78
CA ALA A 111 4.00 -11.12 -3.69
C ALA A 111 2.92 -10.91 -2.63
N LEU A 112 3.27 -10.35 -1.47
CA LEU A 112 2.31 -10.06 -0.40
C LEU A 112 1.27 -9.02 -0.83
N GLN A 113 1.66 -7.98 -1.57
CA GLN A 113 0.72 -7.00 -2.14
C GLN A 113 -0.28 -7.65 -3.09
N GLN A 114 0.17 -8.58 -3.93
CA GLN A 114 -0.69 -9.32 -4.85
C GLN A 114 -1.69 -10.20 -4.09
N GLU A 115 -1.25 -10.92 -3.06
CA GLU A 115 -2.13 -11.75 -2.22
C GLU A 115 -3.16 -10.92 -1.43
N HIS A 116 -2.76 -9.75 -0.92
CA HIS A 116 -3.70 -8.82 -0.28
C HIS A 116 -4.74 -8.27 -1.25
N ALA A 117 -4.33 -7.92 -2.47
CA ALA A 117 -5.27 -7.44 -3.49
C ALA A 117 -6.32 -8.51 -3.84
N GLN A 118 -5.89 -9.76 -4.00
CA GLN A 118 -6.80 -10.89 -4.27
C GLN A 118 -7.74 -11.15 -3.08
N THR A 119 -7.21 -11.14 -1.86
CA THR A 119 -8.01 -11.36 -0.64
C THR A 119 -9.02 -10.25 -0.42
N ALA A 120 -8.64 -8.99 -0.66
CA ALA A 120 -9.55 -7.85 -0.57
C ALA A 120 -10.71 -7.97 -1.57
N ALA A 121 -10.43 -8.34 -2.83
CA ALA A 121 -11.46 -8.55 -3.84
C ALA A 121 -12.48 -9.63 -3.43
N LEU A 122 -12.01 -10.72 -2.83
CA LEU A 122 -12.87 -11.80 -2.33
C LEU A 122 -13.74 -11.35 -1.17
N LEU A 123 -13.17 -10.62 -0.20
CA LEU A 123 -13.92 -10.07 0.93
C LEU A 123 -14.99 -9.06 0.49
N THR A 124 -14.66 -8.19 -0.47
CA THR A 124 -15.64 -7.28 -1.06
C THR A 124 -16.79 -8.04 -1.72
N GLY A 125 -16.48 -9.06 -2.54
CA GLY A 125 -17.50 -9.89 -3.17
C GLY A 125 -18.39 -10.63 -2.16
N ALA A 126 -17.79 -11.20 -1.11
CA ALA A 126 -18.53 -11.87 -0.03
C ALA A 126 -19.44 -10.90 0.73
N ALA A 127 -18.96 -9.69 1.02
CA ALA A 127 -19.75 -8.65 1.68
C ALA A 127 -20.95 -8.20 0.84
N GLU A 128 -20.77 -8.02 -0.47
CA GLU A 128 -21.87 -7.68 -1.38
C GLU A 128 -22.93 -8.79 -1.43
N GLN A 129 -22.53 -10.05 -1.49
CA GLN A 129 -23.46 -11.18 -1.47
C GLN A 129 -24.23 -11.26 -0.14
N ALA A 130 -23.54 -11.08 0.99
CA ALA A 130 -24.18 -11.02 2.31
C ALA A 130 -25.19 -9.88 2.41
N PHE A 131 -24.86 -8.70 1.87
CA PHE A 131 -25.78 -7.57 1.80
C PHE A 131 -27.02 -7.88 0.96
N ARG A 132 -26.85 -8.44 -0.25
CA ARG A 132 -27.97 -8.85 -1.11
C ARG A 132 -28.85 -9.89 -0.45
N ALA A 133 -28.26 -10.90 0.20
CA ALA A 133 -29.00 -11.92 0.94
C ALA A 133 -29.78 -11.31 2.10
N ARG A 134 -29.18 -10.39 2.86
CA ARG A 134 -29.85 -9.67 3.94
C ARG A 134 -31.02 -8.83 3.45
N SER A 135 -30.85 -8.06 2.37
CA SER A 135 -31.94 -7.29 1.76
C SER A 135 -33.06 -8.20 1.23
N PHE A 136 -32.71 -9.33 0.63
CA PHE A 136 -33.71 -10.31 0.19
C PHE A 136 -34.51 -10.88 1.37
N LEU A 137 -33.82 -11.30 2.44
CA LEU A 137 -34.48 -11.78 3.66
C LEU A 137 -35.34 -10.69 4.30
N ALA A 138 -34.87 -9.44 4.36
CA ALA A 138 -35.63 -8.32 4.90
C ALA A 138 -36.93 -8.05 4.12
N ARG A 139 -36.89 -8.19 2.79
CA ARG A 139 -38.08 -8.12 1.93
C ARG A 139 -39.05 -9.29 2.18
N LEU A 140 -38.54 -10.50 2.39
CA LEU A 140 -39.38 -11.66 2.71
C LEU A 140 -40.02 -11.56 4.10
N THR A 141 -39.31 -11.04 5.09
CA THR A 141 -39.84 -10.85 6.45
C THR A 141 -40.72 -9.62 6.61
N GLY A 142 -40.92 -8.85 5.54
CA GLY A 142 -41.73 -7.62 5.55
C GLY A 142 -41.11 -6.45 6.32
N SER A 143 -39.84 -6.57 6.73
CA SER A 143 -39.10 -5.50 7.42
C SER A 143 -38.58 -4.44 6.46
N GLU A 144 -38.51 -4.75 5.16
CA GLU A 144 -38.19 -3.81 4.09
C GLU A 144 -39.24 -3.93 2.97
N PRO A 145 -39.72 -2.82 2.37
CA PRO A 145 -40.72 -2.90 1.32
C PRO A 145 -40.17 -3.62 0.09
N ALA A 146 -40.90 -4.64 -0.38
CA ALA A 146 -40.51 -5.47 -1.53
C ALA A 146 -40.34 -4.67 -2.83
N TYR A 147 -41.01 -3.52 -2.92
CA TYR A 147 -40.92 -2.57 -4.03
C TYR A 147 -40.39 -1.24 -3.52
N PRO A 148 -39.48 -0.57 -4.24
CA PRO A 148 -39.14 0.81 -3.94
C PRO A 148 -40.43 1.63 -4.00
N ARG A 149 -40.72 2.40 -2.93
CA ARG A 149 -41.82 3.37 -2.99
C ARG A 149 -41.56 4.25 -4.21
N PRO A 150 -42.55 4.46 -5.08
CA PRO A 150 -42.37 5.35 -6.21
C PRO A 150 -41.86 6.68 -5.67
N THR A 151 -40.66 7.09 -6.11
CA THR A 151 -40.14 8.42 -5.84
C THR A 151 -41.23 9.39 -6.28
N PRO A 152 -41.72 10.27 -5.39
CA PRO A 152 -42.69 11.29 -5.80
C PRO A 152 -42.05 12.03 -6.97
N GLN A 153 -42.64 11.88 -8.16
CA GLN A 153 -42.21 12.69 -9.28
C GLN A 153 -42.39 14.15 -8.85
N PRO A 154 -41.38 15.01 -9.01
CA PRO A 154 -41.58 16.43 -8.76
C PRO A 154 -42.78 16.86 -9.59
N ARG A 155 -43.81 17.39 -8.93
CA ARG A 155 -45.00 17.89 -9.63
C ARG A 155 -44.48 18.94 -10.60
N VAL A 156 -44.67 18.68 -11.90
CA VAL A 156 -44.40 19.66 -12.95
C VAL A 156 -45.33 20.84 -12.68
N GLY A 157 -44.82 21.87 -11.99
CA GLY A 157 -45.62 23.00 -11.52
C GLY A 157 -45.09 23.78 -10.32
N GLU A 158 -44.20 23.22 -9.48
CA GLU A 158 -43.56 23.99 -8.40
C GLU A 158 -42.36 24.78 -8.93
N GLY A 159 -42.68 25.77 -9.77
CA GLY A 159 -41.78 26.84 -10.13
C GLY A 159 -41.59 27.80 -8.97
N VAL A 160 -40.33 28.02 -8.61
CA VAL A 160 -39.73 29.34 -8.41
C VAL A 160 -40.51 30.30 -7.50
N ARG A 161 -40.07 30.41 -6.24
CA ARG A 161 -39.87 31.69 -5.52
C ARG A 161 -39.33 31.42 -4.11
N GLU A 162 -38.02 31.43 -3.97
CA GLU A 162 -37.35 31.92 -2.75
C GLU A 162 -35.86 32.16 -3.05
N ARG A 163 -35.59 33.22 -3.81
CA ARG A 163 -34.31 33.91 -3.75
C ARG A 163 -34.57 35.32 -3.26
N GLY A 164 -34.25 35.57 -1.99
CA GLY A 164 -34.04 36.93 -1.49
C GLY A 164 -34.51 37.16 -0.07
N ARG A 165 -33.66 36.86 0.92
CA ARG A 165 -33.09 37.85 1.88
C ARG A 165 -32.39 37.16 3.06
N ALA A 166 -31.37 37.86 3.56
CA ALA A 166 -30.52 37.63 4.74
C ALA A 166 -29.33 36.67 4.50
N SER A 167 -28.11 37.11 4.19
CA SER A 167 -27.22 38.16 4.74
C SER A 167 -26.59 37.83 6.09
N ARG A 168 -25.26 37.64 6.03
CA ARG A 168 -24.18 37.96 7.00
C ARG A 168 -23.90 37.03 8.19
N VAL A 169 -22.59 37.01 8.47
CA VAL A 169 -21.83 36.42 9.60
C VAL A 169 -21.50 34.94 9.36
N SER A 170 -20.26 34.47 9.21
CA SER A 170 -18.96 34.92 9.70
C SER A 170 -17.86 34.59 8.67
N ALA A 171 -17.10 35.60 8.29
CA ALA A 171 -15.77 35.43 7.71
C ALA A 171 -14.82 35.12 8.86
N GLY A 172 -14.29 33.90 8.91
CA GLY A 172 -13.32 33.50 9.92
C GLY A 172 -12.75 32.13 9.63
N GLN A 173 -11.53 32.12 9.08
CA GLN A 173 -10.61 30.98 9.01
C GLN A 173 -10.84 29.95 7.90
N ALA A 174 -10.54 30.37 6.67
CA ALA A 174 -9.90 29.52 5.67
C ALA A 174 -8.67 30.26 5.15
N LYS A 175 -7.58 30.20 5.93
CA LYS A 175 -6.24 30.58 5.48
C LYS A 175 -5.39 29.32 5.58
N GLU A 176 -4.58 29.10 4.54
CA GLU A 176 -3.59 28.03 4.38
C GLU A 176 -4.11 26.69 3.87
N ARG A 177 -4.26 26.62 2.55
CA ARG A 177 -3.67 25.56 1.70
C ARG A 177 -3.76 25.98 0.23
N GLU A 178 -2.94 26.96 -0.13
CA GLU A 178 -2.50 27.18 -1.51
C GLU A 178 -0.98 27.01 -1.54
N SER A 179 -0.52 25.92 -2.14
CA SER A 179 0.65 25.87 -3.01
C SER A 179 1.01 24.41 -3.26
N TRP A 180 0.48 23.84 -4.34
CA TRP A 180 1.26 23.07 -5.33
C TRP A 180 0.33 22.39 -6.33
N THR A 181 0.14 23.07 -7.45
CA THR A 181 -0.19 22.63 -8.83
C THR A 181 -0.65 23.93 -9.51
N ASP A 182 -0.16 24.40 -10.65
CA ASP A 182 0.39 23.73 -11.82
C ASP A 182 0.93 24.82 -12.77
N GLY A 183 1.71 24.42 -13.78
CA GLY A 183 1.96 25.22 -14.99
C GLY A 183 3.45 25.49 -15.21
N GLY A 184 4.08 25.07 -16.30
CA GLY A 184 3.55 24.51 -17.54
C GLY A 184 4.55 24.77 -18.67
N ARG A 185 4.91 23.67 -19.35
CA ARG A 185 5.41 23.49 -20.73
C ARG A 185 5.73 24.68 -21.65
N ALA A 186 6.70 24.35 -22.53
CA ALA A 186 6.79 24.57 -23.99
C ALA A 186 8.06 25.37 -24.38
N ALA A 187 8.82 25.08 -25.45
CA ALA A 187 8.80 24.06 -26.51
C ALA A 187 10.08 24.18 -27.37
N GLY A 188 10.43 23.09 -28.09
CA GLY A 188 11.10 23.05 -29.42
C GLY A 188 12.59 23.45 -29.49
N ASP A 189 13.40 23.05 -30.47
CA ASP A 189 13.28 22.17 -31.65
C ASP A 189 14.68 22.12 -32.32
N GLY A 190 14.94 21.10 -33.15
CA GLY A 190 16.10 20.95 -34.05
C GLY A 190 17.17 20.00 -33.51
N GLY A 191 17.43 18.82 -34.06
CA GLY A 191 17.51 18.40 -35.47
C GLY A 191 18.89 17.75 -35.65
N GLU A 192 19.01 16.42 -35.53
CA GLU A 192 19.32 15.50 -36.63
C GLU A 192 20.66 15.74 -37.33
N VAL A 193 21.68 14.88 -37.13
CA VAL A 193 22.53 14.33 -38.21
C VAL A 193 23.08 12.96 -37.81
N ALA A 194 22.75 11.95 -38.63
CA ALA A 194 23.25 10.58 -38.62
C ALA A 194 24.63 10.43 -39.30
N LYS A 195 25.19 9.21 -39.19
CA LYS A 195 26.38 8.62 -39.87
C LYS A 195 27.69 8.78 -39.07
N ARG A 196 28.48 7.72 -38.79
CA ARG A 196 28.92 6.60 -39.65
C ARG A 196 29.35 5.39 -38.80
N LEU A 197 28.93 4.20 -39.26
CA LEU A 197 29.59 2.91 -39.04
C LEU A 197 30.74 2.73 -40.05
N GLY A 198 31.70 1.86 -39.72
CA GLY A 198 32.70 1.26 -40.62
C GLY A 198 34.09 1.29 -39.99
N ALA A 199 34.57 0.21 -39.37
CA ALA A 199 35.17 -0.98 -39.98
C ALA A 199 36.56 -0.68 -40.58
N ASP A 200 37.59 -1.03 -39.81
CA ASP A 200 38.74 -1.87 -40.20
C ASP A 200 39.36 -2.46 -38.91
#